data_AF-A0A165DFP9-F1
#
_entry.id   AF-A0A165DFP9-F1
#
_cell.length_a   1.000
_cell.length_b   1.000
_cell.length_c   1.000
_cell.angle_alpha   90.00
_cell.angle_beta   90.00
_cell.angle_gamma   90.00
#
_symmetry.space_group_name_H-M   'P 1'
#
loop_
_entity.id
_entity.type
_entity.pdbx_description
1 polymer ?
#
loop_
_entity_poly.entity_id
_entity_poly.type
_entity_poly.pdbx_seq_one_letter_code
_entity_poly.pdbx_strand_id
1 'polypeptide(L)'
;MASNRKRICWTQCAVLEAVSADQDLVASIAAGTPISCDLQSLAAQYNIELPAEMSDFLAQVGRLKTQAMQPLIKSFGLRRAPAETTAEWTTCVAGHSLQWDGLVRIANARGQCLIDNGCAVLPGAPATACILPDTTTSECYVVQPEQNLAVFGPEDEIQMLVIRHASGSSSSALSDVLEVAIEALNDRNNVRPTHPGKMIQFGQNTGQRNVWVDGCRVFGDVRNISQSKRAAFGEDLVAAKNRRLLGIIGIMWNMVCAAVPDDVMDQLHAVIADAGIPPMHAAGDRGDTGYTVTVNGKEHTFPGGRRPPCEAYISKNYSAPIHTDKTYAPFTLTWNIGRSTHPASTATGGGHFVDCDLGVKVLAATDTLIVFRANHRHGTTLSWGVDQYYLTITFSTRLKAAYDHAQTARNGADLTHRTWHADAFDGNVDTA
;
A
#
# COMPACT_ATOMS: atom_id res chain seq x y z
N MET A 1 -14.28 -23.02 26.52
CA MET A 1 -13.56 -21.88 25.87
C MET A 1 -14.29 -20.53 26.01
N ALA A 2 -15.63 -20.46 25.85
CA ALA A 2 -16.37 -19.19 26.03
C ALA A 2 -16.41 -18.66 27.48
N SER A 3 -16.32 -19.53 28.51
CA SER A 3 -16.24 -19.12 29.92
C SER A 3 -14.89 -18.51 30.29
N ASN A 4 -13.78 -18.98 29.70
CA ASN A 4 -12.43 -18.51 30.02
C ASN A 4 -12.15 -17.12 29.44
N ARG A 5 -12.72 -16.80 28.26
CA ARG A 5 -12.62 -15.44 27.68
C ARG A 5 -13.32 -14.39 28.53
N LYS A 6 -14.47 -14.72 29.13
CA LYS A 6 -15.20 -13.80 30.02
C LYS A 6 -14.43 -13.52 31.32
N ARG A 7 -13.71 -14.51 31.86
CA ARG A 7 -12.89 -14.35 33.08
C ARG A 7 -11.64 -13.50 32.84
N ILE A 8 -10.92 -13.73 31.73
CA ILE A 8 -9.71 -12.94 31.39
C ILE A 8 -10.05 -11.46 31.19
N CYS A 9 -11.17 -11.18 30.52
CA CYS A 9 -11.63 -9.80 30.28
C CYS A 9 -11.99 -9.09 31.60
N TRP A 10 -12.63 -9.79 32.54
CA TRP A 10 -12.96 -9.26 33.86
C TRP A 10 -11.72 -8.92 34.71
N THR A 11 -10.70 -9.78 34.70
CA THR A 11 -9.46 -9.54 35.45
C THR A 11 -8.65 -8.38 34.86
N GLN A 12 -8.63 -8.22 33.52
CA GLN A 12 -7.99 -7.06 32.88
C GLN A 12 -8.71 -5.75 33.22
N CYS A 13 -10.05 -5.75 33.21
CA CYS A 13 -10.83 -4.59 33.64
C CYS A 13 -10.56 -4.22 35.10
N ALA A 14 -10.51 -5.20 36.01
CA ALA A 14 -10.24 -4.95 37.43
C ALA A 14 -8.85 -4.35 37.70
N VAL A 15 -7.82 -4.82 36.97
CA VAL A 15 -6.46 -4.25 37.06
C VAL A 15 -6.43 -2.83 36.50
N LEU A 16 -7.09 -2.58 35.36
CA LEU A 16 -7.15 -1.24 34.77
C LEU A 16 -7.93 -0.26 35.64
N GLU A 17 -9.03 -0.69 36.26
CA GLU A 17 -9.81 0.11 37.20
C GLU A 17 -8.97 0.46 38.45
N ALA A 18 -8.27 -0.51 39.03
CA ALA A 18 -7.38 -0.28 40.17
C ALA A 18 -6.22 0.68 39.84
N VAL A 19 -5.60 0.52 38.66
CA VAL A 19 -4.54 1.42 38.19
C VAL A 19 -5.06 2.83 37.95
N SER A 20 -6.27 2.97 37.39
CA SER A 20 -6.87 4.29 37.16
C SER A 20 -7.26 5.03 38.44
N ALA A 21 -7.45 4.29 39.54
CA ALA A 21 -7.75 4.86 40.86
C ALA A 21 -6.50 5.30 41.63
N ASP A 22 -5.31 4.84 41.25
CA ASP A 22 -4.04 5.23 41.87
C ASP A 22 -3.48 6.49 41.20
N GLN A 23 -3.81 7.65 41.77
CA GLN A 23 -3.46 8.94 41.19
C GLN A 23 -1.95 9.19 41.10
N ASP A 24 -1.16 8.59 41.97
CA ASP A 24 0.30 8.73 41.97
C ASP A 24 0.93 7.88 40.84
N LEU A 25 0.39 6.68 40.61
CA LEU A 25 0.79 5.84 39.48
C LEU A 25 0.37 6.49 38.15
N VAL A 26 -0.86 7.02 38.05
CA VAL A 26 -1.36 7.75 36.88
C VAL A 26 -0.51 9.00 36.61
N ALA A 27 -0.15 9.76 37.65
CA ALA A 27 0.75 10.90 37.53
C ALA A 27 2.15 10.48 37.07
N SER A 28 2.65 9.34 37.53
CA SER A 28 3.96 8.79 37.12
C SER A 28 3.96 8.32 35.66
N ILE A 29 2.86 7.70 35.18
CA ILE A 29 2.65 7.35 33.77
C ILE A 29 2.58 8.62 32.92
N ALA A 30 1.80 9.60 33.35
CA ALA A 30 1.64 10.88 32.65
C ALA A 30 2.96 11.66 32.57
N ALA A 31 3.82 11.52 33.57
CA ALA A 31 5.18 12.08 33.59
C ALA A 31 6.21 11.28 32.77
N GLY A 32 5.79 10.21 32.08
CA GLY A 32 6.68 9.39 31.25
C GLY A 32 7.69 8.57 32.05
N THR A 33 7.44 8.34 33.34
CA THR A 33 8.32 7.53 34.18
C THR A 33 8.19 6.06 33.77
N PRO A 34 9.28 5.38 33.36
CA PRO A 34 9.20 3.99 32.97
C PRO A 34 8.76 3.13 34.16
N ILE A 35 7.56 2.56 34.07
CA ILE A 35 7.09 1.59 35.06
C ILE A 35 7.70 0.23 34.72
N SER A 36 8.58 -0.26 35.59
CA SER A 36 9.26 -1.55 35.40
C SER A 36 8.56 -2.72 36.10
N CYS A 37 7.33 -2.56 36.60
CA CYS A 37 6.64 -3.65 37.28
C CYS A 37 5.86 -4.53 36.30
N ASP A 38 5.96 -5.84 36.47
CA ASP A 38 5.17 -6.80 35.70
C ASP A 38 3.73 -6.88 36.24
N LEU A 39 2.84 -7.47 35.44
CA LEU A 39 1.41 -7.55 35.75
C LEU A 39 1.13 -8.34 37.05
N GLN A 40 2.02 -9.25 37.45
CA GLN A 40 1.91 -10.00 38.70
C GLN A 40 2.23 -9.11 39.90
N SER A 41 3.25 -8.26 39.79
CA SER A 41 3.64 -7.28 40.79
C SER A 41 2.54 -6.22 40.99
N LEU A 42 1.94 -5.77 39.89
CA LEU A 42 0.77 -4.88 39.90
C LEU A 42 -0.45 -5.54 40.56
N ALA A 43 -0.78 -6.78 40.17
CA ALA A 43 -1.91 -7.48 40.78
C ALA A 43 -1.70 -7.72 42.28
N ALA A 44 -0.49 -8.06 42.71
CA ALA A 44 -0.15 -8.20 44.13
C ALA A 44 -0.22 -6.86 44.88
N GLN A 45 0.24 -5.76 44.28
CA GLN A 45 0.18 -4.41 44.86
C GLN A 45 -1.27 -3.96 45.15
N TYR A 46 -2.22 -4.32 44.29
CA TYR A 46 -3.64 -3.99 44.47
C TYR A 46 -4.47 -5.13 45.04
N ASN A 47 -3.84 -6.19 45.55
CA ASN A 47 -4.49 -7.35 46.18
C ASN A 47 -5.52 -8.05 45.26
N ILE A 48 -5.24 -8.09 43.96
CA ILE A 48 -6.07 -8.72 42.92
C ILE A 48 -5.60 -10.18 42.75
N GLU A 49 -6.45 -11.15 43.10
CA GLU A 49 -6.17 -12.55 42.84
C GLU A 49 -6.20 -12.86 41.34
N LEU A 50 -5.03 -13.18 40.78
CA LEU A 50 -4.93 -13.67 39.40
C LEU A 50 -5.35 -15.14 39.33
N PRO A 51 -6.17 -15.55 38.35
CA PRO A 51 -6.43 -16.97 38.11
C PRO A 51 -5.10 -17.72 37.87
N ALA A 52 -4.97 -18.93 38.42
CA ALA A 52 -3.73 -19.74 38.32
C ALA A 52 -3.23 -19.88 36.86
N GLU A 53 -4.17 -20.03 35.92
CA GLU A 53 -3.93 -20.16 34.48
C GLU A 53 -3.25 -18.91 33.86
N MET A 54 -3.55 -17.71 34.40
CA MET A 54 -2.98 -16.45 33.94
C MET A 54 -1.61 -16.19 34.59
N SER A 55 -1.43 -16.64 35.83
CA SER A 55 -0.11 -16.64 36.50
C SER A 55 0.90 -17.53 35.76
N ASP A 56 0.48 -18.73 35.35
CA ASP A 56 1.32 -19.66 34.58
C ASP A 56 1.68 -19.10 33.20
N PHE A 57 0.74 -18.46 32.51
CA PHE A 57 0.97 -17.79 31.22
C PHE A 57 1.99 -16.66 31.34
N LEU A 58 1.85 -15.79 32.35
CA LEU A 58 2.78 -14.68 32.58
C LEU A 58 4.18 -15.16 32.96
N ALA A 59 4.28 -16.24 33.75
CA ALA A 59 5.55 -16.90 34.05
C ALA A 59 6.20 -17.54 32.81
N GLN A 60 5.42 -17.95 31.82
CA GLN A 60 5.90 -18.47 30.53
C GLN A 60 6.43 -17.34 29.63
N VAL A 61 5.73 -16.20 29.59
CA VAL A 61 6.15 -15.00 28.84
C VAL A 61 7.40 -14.35 29.45
N GLY A 62 7.52 -14.32 30.78
CA GLY A 62 8.71 -13.84 31.47
C GLY A 62 9.96 -14.64 31.12
N ARG A 63 9.84 -15.97 31.04
CA ARG A 63 10.95 -16.87 30.63
C ARG A 63 11.40 -16.64 29.19
N LEU A 64 10.47 -16.31 28.28
CA LEU A 64 10.79 -16.00 26.88
C LEU A 64 11.53 -14.65 26.73
N LYS A 65 11.21 -13.66 27.57
CA LYS A 65 11.92 -12.35 27.55
C LYS A 65 13.38 -12.46 28.01
N THR A 66 13.68 -13.32 28.99
CA THR A 66 15.04 -13.43 29.55
C THR A 66 16.01 -14.19 28.63
N GLN A 67 15.53 -15.16 27.83
CA GLN A 67 16.39 -15.98 26.97
C GLN A 67 16.69 -15.37 25.59
N ALA A 68 15.89 -14.41 25.10
CA ALA A 68 16.02 -13.89 23.73
C ALA A 68 16.68 -12.50 23.62
N MET A 69 16.75 -11.70 24.70
CA MET A 69 17.12 -10.27 24.60
C MET A 69 18.51 -9.88 25.11
N GLN A 70 19.25 -10.74 25.82
CA GLN A 70 20.58 -10.39 26.34
C GLN A 70 21.70 -10.25 25.29
N PRO A 71 21.71 -10.97 24.14
CA PRO A 71 22.74 -10.76 23.12
C PRO A 71 22.56 -9.47 22.28
N LEU A 72 21.37 -8.86 22.27
CA LEU A 72 21.02 -7.72 21.41
C LEU A 72 21.42 -6.34 21.98
N ILE A 73 21.64 -6.25 23.29
CA ILE A 73 21.96 -4.99 23.97
C ILE A 73 23.47 -4.65 23.90
N LYS A 74 24.33 -5.63 23.61
CA LYS A 74 25.79 -5.42 23.53
C LYS A 74 26.33 -4.97 22.16
N SER A 75 25.52 -4.96 21.10
CA SER A 75 25.98 -4.67 19.73
C SER A 75 25.82 -3.22 19.26
N PHE A 76 25.22 -2.32 20.04
CA PHE A 76 24.96 -0.94 19.60
C PHE A 76 25.75 0.09 20.45
N GLY A 77 27.01 0.28 20.08
CA GLY A 77 27.91 1.28 20.66
C GLY A 77 27.51 2.71 20.29
N LEU A 78 26.60 3.30 21.06
CA LEU A 78 26.27 4.73 20.98
C LEU A 78 27.29 5.56 21.80
N ARG A 79 27.91 6.56 21.16
CA ARG A 79 28.69 7.61 21.85
C ARG A 79 27.87 8.91 21.89
N ARG A 80 27.91 9.59 23.04
CA ARG A 80 27.32 10.91 23.31
C ARG A 80 28.20 12.00 22.68
N ALA A 81 27.63 12.93 21.93
CA ALA A 81 28.31 14.15 21.49
C ALA A 81 28.26 15.24 22.58
N PRO A 82 29.32 16.03 22.79
CA PRO A 82 29.33 17.10 23.79
C PRO A 82 28.69 18.39 23.27
N ALA A 83 28.09 19.14 24.20
CA ALA A 83 27.45 20.44 23.97
C ALA A 83 28.42 21.61 24.19
N GLU A 84 28.33 22.63 23.34
CA GLU A 84 28.72 24.06 23.49
C GLU A 84 28.82 24.65 22.06
N THR A 85 28.18 25.74 21.63
CA THR A 85 28.00 27.08 22.21
C THR A 85 26.83 27.82 21.55
N THR A 86 26.21 28.72 22.32
CA THR A 86 25.10 29.64 22.01
C THR A 86 25.56 31.08 21.76
N ALA A 87 24.86 31.83 20.88
CA ALA A 87 24.65 33.30 20.87
C ALA A 87 23.98 33.66 19.52
N GLU A 88 23.00 34.54 19.30
CA GLU A 88 22.15 35.53 19.99
C GLU A 88 20.93 35.70 19.04
N TRP A 89 19.69 35.92 19.48
CA TRP A 89 19.02 37.23 19.60
C TRP A 89 17.68 37.06 20.32
N THR A 90 17.32 38.08 21.10
CA THR A 90 16.33 38.06 22.20
C THR A 90 15.15 39.01 21.93
N THR A 91 13.92 38.53 22.20
CA THR A 91 12.75 39.21 22.87
C THR A 91 12.05 40.42 22.21
N CYS A 92 10.73 40.68 22.31
CA CYS A 92 9.64 40.33 23.28
C CYS A 92 8.26 40.65 22.61
N VAL A 93 7.06 40.13 22.94
CA VAL A 93 6.31 40.21 24.23
C VAL A 93 5.21 39.11 24.34
N ALA A 94 5.32 38.35 25.44
CA ALA A 94 4.35 37.78 26.40
C ALA A 94 3.05 37.01 26.03
N GLY A 95 2.96 35.77 26.58
CA GLY A 95 1.73 35.04 26.90
C GLY A 95 1.89 33.53 27.19
N HIS A 96 2.62 33.14 28.26
CA HIS A 96 2.66 31.83 29.01
C HIS A 96 2.40 30.50 28.24
N SER A 97 3.40 29.72 27.83
CA SER A 97 4.21 28.66 28.51
C SER A 97 3.52 27.30 28.83
N LEU A 98 3.91 26.26 28.09
CA LEU A 98 4.16 24.90 28.60
C LEU A 98 5.36 24.32 27.84
N GLN A 99 6.38 23.89 28.59
CA GLN A 99 7.69 23.46 28.09
C GLN A 99 7.66 22.03 27.55
N TRP A 100 8.27 21.84 26.38
CA TRP A 100 8.84 20.57 25.94
C TRP A 100 10.18 20.89 25.26
N ASP A 101 11.28 20.41 25.85
CA ASP A 101 12.64 20.65 25.37
C ASP A 101 12.92 19.85 24.09
N GLY A 102 13.33 20.53 23.01
CA GLY A 102 14.11 19.90 21.93
C GLY A 102 13.55 19.84 20.50
N LEU A 103 12.55 20.64 20.09
CA LEU A 103 12.12 20.73 18.68
C LEU A 103 12.07 22.17 18.16
N VAL A 104 12.72 22.41 17.01
CA VAL A 104 12.61 23.67 16.26
C VAL A 104 11.34 23.62 15.41
N ARG A 105 10.41 24.54 15.68
CA ARG A 105 9.19 24.76 14.89
C ARG A 105 9.45 25.82 13.82
N ILE A 106 9.07 25.56 12.56
CA ILE A 106 8.88 26.63 11.57
C ILE A 106 7.50 26.45 10.95
N ALA A 107 6.65 27.46 11.13
CA ALA A 107 5.31 27.52 10.56
C ALA A 107 5.36 28.18 9.17
N ASN A 108 4.54 27.68 8.24
CA ASN A 108 4.23 28.42 7.01
C ASN A 108 3.09 29.43 7.27
N ALA A 109 2.82 30.29 6.29
CA ALA A 109 1.78 31.33 6.37
C ALA A 109 0.34 30.82 6.52
N ARG A 110 0.11 29.49 6.55
CA ARG A 110 -1.22 28.85 6.67
C ARG A 110 -1.40 28.04 7.96
N GLY A 111 -0.47 28.12 8.91
CA GLY A 111 -0.67 27.59 10.27
C GLY A 111 -0.66 26.06 10.41
N GLN A 112 0.00 25.35 9.50
CA GLN A 112 0.14 23.89 9.57
C GLN A 112 1.27 23.49 10.53
N CYS A 113 1.02 22.51 11.39
CA CYS A 113 1.94 22.04 12.43
C CYS A 113 2.22 20.55 12.23
N LEU A 114 3.46 20.19 11.92
CA LEU A 114 3.88 18.79 11.77
C LEU A 114 4.27 18.20 13.13
N ILE A 115 3.79 17.00 13.41
CA ILE A 115 4.19 16.17 14.54
C ILE A 115 4.93 14.95 13.99
N ASP A 116 6.17 14.75 14.44
CA ASP A 116 6.84 13.46 14.36
C ASP A 116 6.26 12.54 15.43
N ASN A 117 5.62 11.46 14.99
CA ASN A 117 5.42 10.30 15.85
C ASN A 117 5.62 9.03 15.03
N GLY A 118 6.89 8.71 14.77
CA GLY A 118 7.41 7.35 14.58
C GLY A 118 6.45 6.30 14.02
N CYS A 119 6.29 6.27 12.70
CA CYS A 119 5.90 5.03 12.03
C CYS A 119 7.08 4.04 12.13
N ALA A 120 7.01 3.13 13.09
CA ALA A 120 7.93 2.00 13.17
C ALA A 120 7.66 1.02 12.01
N VAL A 121 8.22 1.24 10.82
CA VAL A 121 8.27 0.18 9.78
C VAL A 121 9.60 0.24 9.00
N LEU A 122 10.28 -0.92 9.02
CA LEU A 122 11.57 -1.35 8.44
C LEU A 122 12.85 -1.04 9.27
N PRO A 123 13.48 -2.07 9.88
CA PRO A 123 14.81 -1.91 10.46
C PRO A 123 15.86 -1.72 9.35
N GLY A 124 16.45 -0.53 9.26
CA GLY A 124 17.73 -0.33 8.55
C GLY A 124 17.79 0.79 7.50
N ALA A 125 16.69 1.46 7.17
CA ALA A 125 16.73 2.64 6.29
C ALA A 125 16.43 3.92 7.10
N PRO A 126 17.22 5.01 6.98
CA PRO A 126 16.85 6.28 7.57
C PRO A 126 15.58 6.78 6.88
N ALA A 127 14.48 6.87 7.62
CA ALA A 127 13.27 7.53 7.15
C ALA A 127 13.55 9.04 7.08
N THR A 128 13.54 9.60 5.88
CA THR A 128 13.69 11.05 5.69
C THR A 128 12.29 11.63 5.45
N ALA A 129 11.62 12.08 6.51
CA ALA A 129 10.49 12.99 6.34
C ALA A 129 11.03 14.26 5.70
N CYS A 130 10.52 14.64 4.52
CA CYS A 130 10.97 15.86 3.86
C CYS A 130 9.85 16.88 3.81
N ILE A 131 10.17 18.08 4.30
CA ILE A 131 9.38 19.29 4.13
C ILE A 131 9.63 19.79 2.71
N LEU A 132 8.59 19.80 1.88
CA LEU A 132 8.69 20.43 0.57
C LEU A 132 8.85 21.95 0.77
N PRO A 133 9.85 22.59 0.14
CA PRO A 133 9.99 24.03 0.22
C PRO A 133 8.73 24.72 -0.31
N ASP A 134 8.41 25.87 0.29
CA ASP A 134 7.30 26.74 -0.13
C ASP A 134 7.36 26.92 -1.66
N THR A 135 6.26 26.60 -2.35
CA THR A 135 6.16 26.49 -3.82
C THR A 135 6.22 27.84 -4.55
N THR A 136 6.80 28.86 -3.91
CA THR A 136 7.17 30.13 -4.52
C THR A 136 8.44 30.04 -5.35
N THR A 137 9.27 29.01 -5.14
CA THR A 137 10.34 28.65 -6.08
C THR A 137 9.80 27.64 -7.10
N SER A 138 10.15 27.82 -8.37
CA SER A 138 9.79 26.92 -9.48
C SER A 138 10.46 25.54 -9.41
N GLU A 139 10.98 25.13 -8.25
CA GLU A 139 11.82 23.96 -8.10
C GLU A 139 11.03 22.78 -7.56
N CYS A 140 11.00 21.71 -8.37
CA CYS A 140 10.39 20.45 -8.02
C CYS A 140 11.27 19.69 -7.01
N TYR A 141 10.69 19.21 -5.93
CA TYR A 141 11.40 18.33 -4.99
C TYR A 141 11.68 16.97 -5.62
N VAL A 142 12.94 16.53 -5.59
CA VAL A 142 13.37 15.29 -6.23
C VAL A 142 13.63 14.21 -5.18
N VAL A 143 12.75 13.21 -5.11
CA VAL A 143 12.91 12.05 -4.23
C VAL A 143 13.96 11.11 -4.79
N GLN A 144 15.05 10.93 -4.05
CA GLN A 144 16.18 10.10 -4.48
C GLN A 144 15.85 8.58 -4.43
N PRO A 145 16.55 7.74 -5.21
CA PRO A 145 16.30 6.29 -5.30
C PRO A 145 16.26 5.52 -3.97
N GLU A 146 17.00 5.99 -2.98
CA GLU A 146 17.16 5.43 -1.64
C GLU A 146 16.25 6.10 -0.59
N GLN A 147 15.54 7.14 -0.98
CA GLN A 147 14.78 7.97 -0.07
C GLN A 147 13.30 7.55 -0.02
N ASN A 148 12.83 7.29 1.20
CA ASN A 148 11.40 7.24 1.53
C ASN A 148 10.85 8.66 1.70
N LEU A 149 9.58 8.88 1.37
CA LEU A 149 8.91 10.18 1.51
C LEU A 149 7.46 9.98 1.96
N ALA A 150 6.99 10.85 2.85
CA ALA A 150 5.58 11.10 3.08
C ALA A 150 5.30 12.60 2.87
N VAL A 151 4.25 12.92 2.12
CA VAL A 151 3.79 14.30 1.90
C VAL A 151 2.43 14.45 2.54
N PHE A 152 2.29 15.47 3.39
CA PHE A 152 1.07 15.77 4.13
C PHE A 152 0.40 17.04 3.61
N GLY A 153 -0.93 17.06 3.66
CA GLY A 153 -1.77 18.20 3.32
C GLY A 153 -2.07 19.09 4.54
N PRO A 154 -3.00 20.05 4.39
CA PRO A 154 -3.31 21.02 5.44
C PRO A 154 -3.86 20.50 6.75
N GLU A 155 -4.50 19.34 6.71
CA GLU A 155 -5.17 18.72 7.86
C GLU A 155 -4.41 17.45 8.30
N ASP A 156 -3.08 17.45 8.12
CA ASP A 156 -2.19 16.30 8.35
C ASP A 156 -2.60 15.04 7.57
N GLU A 157 -3.42 15.21 6.54
CA GLU A 157 -3.84 14.14 5.65
C GLU A 157 -2.71 13.74 4.70
N ILE A 158 -2.46 12.44 4.55
CA ILE A 158 -1.48 11.95 3.59
C ILE A 158 -1.93 12.28 2.16
N GLN A 159 -1.03 12.87 1.38
CA GLN A 159 -1.23 13.20 -0.04
C GLN A 159 -0.42 12.24 -0.94
N MET A 160 0.76 11.84 -0.46
CA MET A 160 1.63 10.92 -1.19
C MET A 160 2.54 10.16 -0.22
N LEU A 161 2.81 8.89 -0.53
CA LEU A 161 3.85 8.08 0.11
C LEU A 161 4.78 7.50 -0.97
N VAL A 162 6.07 7.47 -0.67
CA VAL A 162 7.09 6.76 -1.42
C VAL A 162 7.81 5.84 -0.44
N ILE A 163 7.70 4.54 -0.68
CA ILE A 163 8.31 3.49 0.14
C ILE A 163 9.30 2.73 -0.74
N ARG A 164 10.59 2.88 -0.45
CA ARG A 164 11.70 2.15 -1.05
C ARG A 164 11.87 0.80 -0.38
N HIS A 165 12.39 -0.17 -1.13
CA HIS A 165 12.56 -1.53 -0.66
C HIS A 165 11.27 -2.13 -0.10
N ALA A 166 10.13 -1.83 -0.75
CA ALA A 166 8.80 -2.17 -0.25
C ALA A 166 8.63 -3.68 -0.02
N SER A 167 9.34 -4.52 -0.78
CA SER A 167 9.35 -5.97 -0.61
C SER A 167 10.21 -6.49 0.56
N GLY A 168 10.81 -5.60 1.36
CA GLY A 168 11.67 -5.98 2.49
C GLY A 168 13.01 -6.58 2.07
N SER A 169 13.57 -6.14 0.94
CA SER A 169 14.86 -6.59 0.38
C SER A 169 14.89 -8.04 -0.14
N SER A 170 13.74 -8.69 -0.37
CA SER A 170 13.68 -10.05 -0.92
C SER A 170 13.93 -10.06 -2.44
N SER A 171 15.19 -10.07 -2.84
CA SER A 171 15.59 -10.01 -4.26
C SER A 171 15.05 -11.16 -5.11
N SER A 172 14.91 -12.36 -4.54
CA SER A 172 14.37 -13.53 -5.27
C SER A 172 12.88 -13.37 -5.55
N ALA A 173 12.07 -13.04 -4.54
CA ALA A 173 10.64 -12.83 -4.71
C ALA A 173 10.35 -11.71 -5.73
N LEU A 174 11.14 -10.62 -5.69
CA LEU A 174 11.01 -9.54 -6.65
C LEU A 174 11.38 -9.97 -8.08
N SER A 175 12.42 -10.80 -8.24
CA SER A 175 12.80 -11.37 -9.54
C SER A 175 11.69 -12.26 -10.11
N ASP A 176 11.07 -13.11 -9.29
CA ASP A 176 9.96 -13.97 -9.72
C ASP A 176 8.73 -13.14 -10.11
N VAL A 177 8.43 -12.08 -9.36
CA VAL A 177 7.37 -11.11 -9.70
C VAL A 177 7.64 -10.46 -11.06
N LEU A 178 8.88 -10.02 -11.28
CA LEU A 178 9.30 -9.39 -12.54
C LEU A 178 9.21 -10.35 -13.73
N GLU A 179 9.60 -11.62 -13.56
CA GLU A 179 9.50 -12.63 -14.60
C GLU A 179 8.05 -12.82 -15.06
N VAL A 180 7.12 -12.99 -14.12
CA VAL A 180 5.69 -13.13 -14.41
C VAL A 180 5.15 -11.89 -15.11
N ALA A 181 5.57 -10.69 -14.69
CA ALA A 181 5.16 -9.45 -15.32
C ALA A 181 5.67 -9.35 -16.77
N ILE A 182 6.94 -9.69 -17.04
CA ILE A 182 7.53 -9.70 -18.38
C ILE A 182 6.79 -10.70 -19.28
N GLU A 183 6.55 -11.92 -18.81
CA GLU A 183 5.77 -12.92 -19.53
C GLU A 183 4.38 -12.38 -19.88
N ALA A 184 3.69 -11.79 -18.90
CA ALA A 184 2.36 -11.26 -19.11
C ALA A 184 2.32 -10.11 -20.12
N LEU A 185 3.30 -9.20 -20.04
CA LEU A 185 3.49 -8.12 -20.99
C LEU A 185 3.76 -8.66 -22.39
N ASN A 186 4.48 -9.75 -22.56
CA ASN A 186 4.68 -10.35 -23.88
C ASN A 186 3.40 -10.96 -24.44
N ASP A 187 2.58 -11.58 -23.59
CA ASP A 187 1.41 -12.37 -24.01
C ASP A 187 0.14 -11.59 -24.28
N ARG A 188 0.05 -10.38 -23.74
CA ARG A 188 -1.17 -9.57 -23.78
C ARG A 188 -1.06 -8.37 -24.72
N ASN A 189 -2.21 -7.96 -25.24
CA ASN A 189 -2.40 -6.80 -26.09
C ASN A 189 -2.22 -5.51 -25.28
N ASN A 190 -1.60 -4.50 -25.91
CA ASN A 190 -1.43 -3.20 -25.30
C ASN A 190 -2.79 -2.50 -25.15
N VAL A 191 -3.15 -2.06 -23.94
CA VAL A 191 -4.40 -1.32 -23.67
C VAL A 191 -4.25 0.18 -23.91
N ARG A 192 -3.02 0.67 -24.12
CA ARG A 192 -2.67 2.05 -24.48
C ARG A 192 -1.71 2.08 -25.69
N PRO A 193 -2.13 1.64 -26.87
CA PRO A 193 -1.24 1.53 -28.04
C PRO A 193 -0.70 2.88 -28.55
N THR A 194 -1.33 3.99 -28.18
CA THR A 194 -0.92 5.35 -28.58
C THR A 194 0.06 6.00 -27.60
N HIS A 195 0.32 5.38 -26.46
CA HIS A 195 1.28 5.89 -25.47
C HIS A 195 2.62 5.17 -25.64
N PRO A 196 3.77 5.81 -25.39
CA PRO A 196 5.05 5.11 -25.44
C PRO A 196 5.08 3.99 -24.39
N GLY A 197 5.75 2.89 -24.75
CA GLY A 197 5.83 1.68 -23.92
C GLY A 197 4.69 0.70 -24.16
N LYS A 198 4.52 -0.24 -23.22
CA LYS A 198 3.45 -1.24 -23.26
C LYS A 198 2.73 -1.25 -21.92
N MET A 199 1.41 -1.28 -21.95
CA MET A 199 0.57 -1.44 -20.77
C MET A 199 -0.45 -2.54 -21.02
N ILE A 200 -0.65 -3.41 -20.06
CA ILE A 200 -1.70 -4.44 -20.07
C ILE A 200 -2.58 -4.24 -18.84
N GLN A 201 -3.84 -4.67 -18.93
CA GLN A 201 -4.79 -4.65 -17.81
C GLN A 201 -5.01 -6.09 -17.31
N PHE A 202 -5.34 -6.25 -16.04
CA PHE A 202 -5.80 -7.50 -15.43
C PHE A 202 -6.91 -7.22 -14.41
N GLY A 203 -7.71 -8.25 -14.09
CA GLY A 203 -8.93 -8.12 -13.29
C GLY A 203 -10.15 -7.85 -14.16
N GLN A 204 -10.92 -6.82 -13.82
CA GLN A 204 -12.17 -6.45 -14.50
C GLN A 204 -11.98 -5.20 -15.37
N ASN A 205 -12.77 -5.09 -16.43
CA ASN A 205 -12.81 -3.91 -17.29
C ASN A 205 -14.22 -3.65 -17.86
N THR A 206 -14.31 -2.61 -18.69
CA THR A 206 -15.55 -2.19 -19.36
C THR A 206 -15.63 -2.64 -20.83
N GLY A 207 -14.99 -3.75 -21.20
CA GLY A 207 -15.02 -4.30 -22.56
C GLY A 207 -14.51 -3.36 -23.66
N GLN A 208 -14.91 -3.64 -24.90
CA GLN A 208 -14.62 -2.78 -26.06
C GLN A 208 -15.42 -1.47 -25.97
N ARG A 209 -14.80 -0.34 -26.35
CA ARG A 209 -15.40 1.00 -26.19
C ARG A 209 -16.67 1.23 -27.02
N ASN A 210 -16.81 0.50 -28.12
CA ASN A 210 -17.93 0.60 -29.07
C ASN A 210 -19.02 -0.46 -28.82
N VAL A 211 -18.80 -1.41 -27.91
CA VAL A 211 -19.81 -2.41 -27.57
C VAL A 211 -20.60 -1.90 -26.38
N TRP A 212 -21.83 -1.53 -26.66
CA TRP A 212 -22.83 -1.13 -25.67
C TRP A 212 -23.91 -2.21 -25.64
N VAL A 213 -24.29 -2.64 -24.44
CA VAL A 213 -25.43 -3.52 -24.25
C VAL A 213 -26.37 -2.89 -23.26
N ASP A 214 -27.64 -2.77 -23.64
CA ASP A 214 -28.69 -2.09 -22.89
C ASP A 214 -28.27 -0.69 -22.41
N GLY A 215 -27.63 0.07 -23.31
CA GLY A 215 -27.21 1.45 -23.04
C GLY A 215 -25.97 1.59 -22.17
N CYS A 216 -25.25 0.50 -21.84
CA CYS A 216 -24.02 0.55 -21.05
C CYS A 216 -22.86 -0.30 -21.56
N ARG A 217 -21.67 0.00 -21.06
CA ARG A 217 -20.47 -0.78 -21.35
C ARG A 217 -20.52 -2.14 -20.68
N VAL A 218 -20.01 -3.15 -21.38
CA VAL A 218 -19.90 -4.52 -20.87
C VAL A 218 -18.93 -4.56 -19.70
N PHE A 219 -19.42 -4.91 -18.51
CA PHE A 219 -18.59 -5.20 -17.34
C PHE A 219 -18.19 -6.69 -17.34
N GLY A 220 -16.90 -6.98 -17.13
CA GLY A 220 -16.44 -8.35 -17.00
C GLY A 220 -14.92 -8.50 -16.93
N ASP A 221 -14.47 -9.76 -16.96
CA ASP A 221 -13.06 -10.11 -16.85
C ASP A 221 -12.26 -9.65 -18.07
N VAL A 222 -11.05 -9.16 -17.83
CA VAL A 222 -10.15 -8.72 -18.90
C VAL A 222 -9.76 -9.90 -19.80
N ARG A 223 -10.05 -9.78 -21.09
CA ARG A 223 -9.66 -10.74 -22.14
C ARG A 223 -8.70 -10.07 -23.11
N ASN A 224 -7.42 -9.98 -22.74
CA ASN A 224 -6.40 -9.28 -23.54
C ASN A 224 -5.23 -10.15 -23.99
N ILE A 225 -5.24 -11.47 -23.79
CA ILE A 225 -4.29 -12.37 -24.47
C ILE A 225 -4.65 -12.35 -25.97
N SER A 226 -3.64 -12.20 -26.85
CA SER A 226 -3.92 -12.17 -28.30
C SER A 226 -4.57 -13.47 -28.75
N GLN A 227 -5.43 -13.41 -29.78
CA GLN A 227 -6.16 -14.58 -30.26
C GLN A 227 -5.20 -15.70 -30.71
N SER A 228 -4.12 -15.35 -31.39
CA SER A 228 -3.08 -16.29 -31.81
C SER A 228 -2.40 -17.00 -30.63
N LYS A 229 -2.05 -16.24 -29.58
CA LYS A 229 -1.44 -16.80 -28.37
C LYS A 229 -2.43 -17.63 -27.58
N ARG A 230 -3.68 -17.18 -27.46
CA ARG A 230 -4.74 -17.93 -26.78
C ARG A 230 -4.94 -19.29 -27.44
N ALA A 231 -5.03 -19.34 -28.77
CA ALA A 231 -5.16 -20.58 -29.52
C ALA A 231 -3.93 -21.49 -29.32
N ALA A 232 -2.72 -20.93 -29.31
CA ALA A 232 -1.50 -21.70 -29.08
C ALA A 232 -1.35 -22.22 -27.64
N PHE A 233 -1.85 -21.49 -26.64
CA PHE A 233 -1.75 -21.86 -25.24
C PHE A 233 -2.80 -22.88 -24.80
N GLY A 234 -4.01 -22.81 -25.35
CA GLY A 234 -5.17 -23.51 -24.81
C GLY A 234 -5.67 -22.89 -23.50
N GLU A 235 -6.85 -23.30 -23.06
CA GLU A 235 -7.53 -22.69 -21.90
C GLU A 235 -6.83 -22.96 -20.57
N ASP A 236 -6.25 -24.15 -20.39
CA ASP A 236 -5.56 -24.52 -19.14
C ASP A 236 -4.33 -23.65 -18.87
N LEU A 237 -3.50 -23.42 -19.90
CA LEU A 237 -2.32 -22.57 -19.78
C LEU A 237 -2.70 -21.09 -19.62
N VAL A 238 -3.78 -20.64 -20.28
CA VAL A 238 -4.34 -19.31 -20.07
C VAL A 238 -4.79 -19.11 -18.62
N ALA A 239 -5.50 -20.10 -18.06
CA ALA A 239 -5.93 -20.07 -16.66
C ALA A 239 -4.73 -20.05 -15.71
N ALA A 240 -3.70 -20.88 -15.96
CA ALA A 240 -2.47 -20.90 -15.16
C ALA A 240 -1.73 -19.55 -15.21
N LYS A 241 -1.57 -18.95 -16.40
CA LYS A 241 -0.95 -17.62 -16.57
C LYS A 241 -1.75 -16.53 -15.85
N ASN A 242 -3.08 -16.59 -15.86
CA ASN A 242 -3.93 -15.65 -15.13
C ASN A 242 -3.82 -15.83 -13.61
N ARG A 243 -3.73 -17.06 -13.10
CA ARG A 243 -3.49 -17.34 -11.67
C ARG A 243 -2.12 -16.80 -11.21
N ARG A 244 -1.06 -16.99 -12.00
CA ARG A 244 0.27 -16.39 -11.71
C ARG A 244 0.18 -14.87 -11.61
N LEU A 245 -0.56 -14.23 -12.52
CA LEU A 245 -0.72 -12.77 -12.54
C LEU A 245 -1.48 -12.25 -11.32
N LEU A 246 -2.58 -12.91 -10.99
CA LEU A 246 -3.32 -12.66 -9.76
C LEU A 246 -2.41 -12.82 -8.53
N GLY A 247 -1.54 -13.83 -8.52
CA GLY A 247 -0.57 -14.05 -7.46
C GLY A 247 0.35 -12.86 -7.21
N ILE A 248 0.99 -12.32 -8.24
CA ILE A 248 1.91 -11.18 -8.07
C ILE A 248 1.20 -9.87 -7.69
N ILE A 249 -0.05 -9.67 -8.15
CA ILE A 249 -0.88 -8.54 -7.74
C ILE A 249 -1.36 -8.73 -6.30
N GLY A 250 -1.64 -9.97 -5.89
CA GLY A 250 -1.91 -10.36 -4.51
C GLY A 250 -0.74 -10.04 -3.58
N ILE A 251 0.50 -10.35 -3.98
CA ILE A 251 1.71 -9.92 -3.24
C ILE A 251 1.71 -8.40 -3.06
N MET A 252 1.56 -7.64 -4.15
CA MET A 252 1.57 -6.17 -4.08
C MET A 252 0.51 -5.65 -3.10
N TRP A 253 -0.72 -6.16 -3.18
CA TRP A 253 -1.81 -5.71 -2.33
C TRP A 253 -1.59 -6.03 -0.85
N ASN A 254 -1.10 -7.23 -0.52
CA ASN A 254 -0.85 -7.60 0.87
C ASN A 254 0.38 -6.86 1.44
N MET A 255 1.37 -6.55 0.60
CA MET A 255 2.49 -5.67 0.96
C MET A 255 2.00 -4.24 1.25
N VAL A 256 1.13 -3.69 0.40
CA VAL A 256 0.48 -2.38 0.64
C VAL A 256 -0.27 -2.40 1.96
N CYS A 257 -1.12 -3.39 2.20
CA CYS A 257 -1.89 -3.51 3.44
C CYS A 257 -1.01 -3.60 4.70
N ALA A 258 0.24 -4.06 4.58
CA ALA A 258 1.17 -4.20 5.70
C ALA A 258 2.06 -2.97 5.92
N ALA A 259 2.36 -2.20 4.86
CA ALA A 259 3.36 -1.13 4.89
C ALA A 259 2.76 0.28 4.89
N VAL A 260 1.52 0.44 4.39
CA VAL A 260 0.86 1.74 4.29
C VAL A 260 0.12 2.05 5.59
N PRO A 261 0.17 3.30 6.11
CA PRO A 261 -0.54 3.69 7.34
C PRO A 261 -2.05 3.38 7.29
N ASP A 262 -2.60 3.03 8.45
CA ASP A 262 -4.00 2.65 8.61
C ASP A 262 -4.95 3.75 8.13
N ASP A 263 -4.65 5.03 8.36
CA ASP A 263 -5.48 6.16 7.88
C ASP A 263 -5.70 6.16 6.36
N VAL A 264 -4.71 5.72 5.59
CA VAL A 264 -4.82 5.58 4.13
C VAL A 264 -5.56 4.30 3.77
N MET A 265 -5.24 3.19 4.45
CA MET A 265 -5.84 1.90 4.18
C MET A 265 -7.32 1.84 4.55
N ASP A 266 -7.74 2.49 5.63
CA ASP A 266 -9.13 2.57 6.07
C ASP A 266 -9.98 3.35 5.07
N GLN A 267 -9.46 4.47 4.55
CA GLN A 267 -10.11 5.19 3.45
C GLN A 267 -10.28 4.31 2.21
N LEU A 268 -9.23 3.57 1.81
CA LEU A 268 -9.29 2.65 0.69
C LEU A 268 -10.29 1.50 0.94
N HIS A 269 -10.25 0.87 2.11
CA HIS A 269 -11.18 -0.21 2.44
C HIS A 269 -12.63 0.27 2.47
N ALA A 270 -12.90 1.46 3.01
CA ALA A 270 -14.24 2.04 3.05
C ALA A 270 -14.80 2.25 1.63
N VAL A 271 -14.03 2.87 0.73
CA VAL A 271 -14.50 3.10 -0.65
C VAL A 271 -14.58 1.83 -1.49
N ILE A 272 -13.70 0.84 -1.24
CA ILE A 272 -13.80 -0.48 -1.89
C ILE A 272 -15.07 -1.20 -1.44
N ALA A 273 -15.37 -1.18 -0.14
CA ALA A 273 -16.56 -1.79 0.43
C ALA A 273 -17.84 -1.10 -0.09
N ASP A 274 -17.89 0.23 -0.06
CA ASP A 274 -18.99 1.02 -0.62
C ASP A 274 -19.18 0.78 -2.12
N ALA A 275 -18.07 0.61 -2.85
CA ALA A 275 -18.15 0.35 -4.28
C ALA A 275 -18.84 -0.97 -4.61
N GLY A 276 -18.78 -1.95 -3.69
CA GLY A 276 -19.42 -3.26 -3.84
C GLY A 276 -18.91 -4.08 -5.02
N ILE A 277 -17.82 -3.68 -5.67
CA ILE A 277 -17.24 -4.39 -6.81
C ILE A 277 -16.51 -5.63 -6.29
N PRO A 278 -16.75 -6.83 -6.84
CA PRO A 278 -16.08 -8.04 -6.38
C PRO A 278 -14.55 -7.90 -6.47
N PRO A 279 -13.80 -8.53 -5.55
CA PRO A 279 -12.36 -8.54 -5.61
C PRO A 279 -11.86 -9.19 -6.92
N MET A 280 -10.62 -8.87 -7.26
CA MET A 280 -9.98 -9.39 -8.46
C MET A 280 -9.90 -10.92 -8.41
N HIS A 281 -10.21 -11.54 -9.55
CA HIS A 281 -10.09 -12.98 -9.72
C HIS A 281 -9.49 -13.35 -11.07
N ALA A 282 -8.92 -14.55 -11.12
CA ALA A 282 -8.64 -15.22 -12.38
C ALA A 282 -9.89 -16.00 -12.83
N ALA A 283 -10.06 -16.17 -14.14
CA ALA A 283 -11.15 -16.99 -14.68
C ALA A 283 -11.12 -18.40 -14.05
N GLY A 284 -12.25 -18.84 -13.49
CA GLY A 284 -12.37 -20.11 -12.77
C GLY A 284 -11.96 -20.08 -11.30
N ASP A 285 -11.45 -18.96 -10.79
CA ASP A 285 -10.99 -18.78 -9.40
C ASP A 285 -11.67 -17.58 -8.75
N ARG A 286 -12.98 -17.73 -8.49
CA ARG A 286 -13.89 -16.69 -7.97
C ARG A 286 -13.90 -16.60 -6.43
N GLY A 287 -12.86 -17.09 -5.75
CA GLY A 287 -12.76 -16.94 -4.30
C GLY A 287 -12.54 -15.49 -3.87
N ASP A 288 -13.08 -15.12 -2.70
CA ASP A 288 -12.90 -13.78 -2.11
C ASP A 288 -11.53 -13.60 -1.44
N THR A 289 -10.85 -14.70 -1.13
CA THR A 289 -9.52 -14.73 -0.52
C THR A 289 -8.62 -15.71 -1.26
N GLY A 290 -7.34 -15.69 -0.93
CA GLY A 290 -6.41 -16.73 -1.36
C GLY A 290 -5.67 -16.38 -2.63
N TYR A 291 -4.36 -16.55 -2.68
CA TYR A 291 -3.63 -16.51 -3.94
C TYR A 291 -2.40 -17.40 -3.87
N THR A 292 -1.85 -17.71 -5.04
CA THR A 292 -0.71 -18.61 -5.18
C THR A 292 0.38 -17.92 -5.98
N VAL A 293 1.63 -18.06 -5.53
CA VAL A 293 2.82 -17.52 -6.19
C VAL A 293 3.93 -18.55 -6.22
N THR A 294 4.73 -18.50 -7.26
CA THR A 294 5.93 -19.32 -7.37
C THR A 294 7.11 -18.44 -7.01
N VAL A 295 7.90 -18.84 -6.01
CA VAL A 295 9.13 -18.16 -5.61
C VAL A 295 10.27 -19.16 -5.66
N ASN A 296 11.34 -18.86 -6.42
CA ASN A 296 12.45 -19.77 -6.68
C ASN A 296 12.00 -21.17 -7.14
N GLY A 297 10.99 -21.23 -8.02
CA GLY A 297 10.43 -22.49 -8.51
C GLY A 297 9.56 -23.27 -7.52
N LYS A 298 9.37 -22.78 -6.28
CA LYS A 298 8.48 -23.39 -5.29
C LYS A 298 7.15 -22.65 -5.23
N GLU A 299 6.05 -23.39 -5.24
CA GLU A 299 4.72 -22.82 -5.08
C GLU A 299 4.42 -22.52 -3.60
N HIS A 300 3.90 -21.32 -3.35
CA HIS A 300 3.45 -20.82 -2.06
C HIS A 300 1.99 -20.38 -2.20
N THR A 301 1.12 -20.98 -1.38
CA THR A 301 -0.31 -20.64 -1.35
C THR A 301 -0.64 -19.90 -0.07
N PHE A 302 -1.33 -18.77 -0.19
CA PHE A 302 -1.73 -17.89 0.90
C PHE A 302 -3.26 -17.92 1.04
N PRO A 303 -3.88 -18.96 1.63
CA PRO A 303 -5.34 -19.15 1.59
C PRO A 303 -6.13 -18.01 2.27
N GLY A 304 -5.56 -17.40 3.31
CA GLY A 304 -6.13 -16.23 4.00
C GLY A 304 -5.66 -14.88 3.46
N GLY A 305 -4.84 -14.86 2.40
CA GLY A 305 -4.35 -13.62 1.79
C GLY A 305 -5.50 -12.82 1.20
N ARG A 306 -5.48 -11.50 1.42
CA ARG A 306 -6.52 -10.60 0.89
C ARG A 306 -6.41 -10.56 -0.64
N ARG A 307 -7.54 -10.63 -1.34
CA ARG A 307 -7.56 -10.39 -2.78
C ARG A 307 -7.40 -8.91 -3.09
N PRO A 308 -6.69 -8.57 -4.19
CA PRO A 308 -6.56 -7.19 -4.61
C PRO A 308 -7.89 -6.62 -5.13
N PRO A 309 -8.05 -5.29 -5.15
CA PRO A 309 -9.14 -4.61 -5.85
C PRO A 309 -9.22 -5.00 -7.33
N CYS A 310 -10.38 -4.81 -7.92
CA CYS A 310 -10.77 -5.36 -9.23
C CYS A 310 -9.95 -4.89 -10.44
N GLU A 311 -9.18 -3.80 -10.38
CA GLU A 311 -8.51 -3.22 -11.54
C GLU A 311 -7.00 -3.06 -11.31
N ALA A 312 -6.19 -3.74 -12.12
CA ALA A 312 -4.75 -3.59 -12.12
C ALA A 312 -4.17 -3.43 -13.52
N TYR A 313 -3.01 -2.77 -13.57
CA TYR A 313 -2.21 -2.58 -14.76
C TYR A 313 -0.80 -3.09 -14.54
N ILE A 314 -0.21 -3.60 -15.61
CA ILE A 314 1.21 -3.94 -15.67
C ILE A 314 1.78 -3.20 -16.86
N SER A 315 2.90 -2.52 -16.66
CA SER A 315 3.49 -1.73 -17.72
C SER A 315 5.00 -1.92 -17.85
N LYS A 316 5.49 -1.76 -19.09
CA LYS A 316 6.90 -1.65 -19.43
C LYS A 316 7.15 -0.34 -20.16
N ASN A 317 8.08 0.46 -19.66
CA ASN A 317 8.51 1.74 -20.24
C ASN A 317 7.34 2.67 -20.59
N TYR A 318 6.23 2.53 -19.84
CA TYR A 318 5.05 3.33 -20.07
C TYR A 318 5.33 4.76 -19.62
N SER A 319 5.02 5.70 -20.49
CA SER A 319 5.08 7.12 -20.18
C SER A 319 3.73 7.76 -20.50
N ALA A 320 3.41 8.81 -19.77
CA ALA A 320 2.16 9.52 -19.91
C ALA A 320 2.41 11.02 -19.77
N PRO A 321 1.80 11.84 -20.65
CA PRO A 321 1.68 13.28 -20.41
C PRO A 321 1.05 13.57 -19.04
N ILE A 322 1.19 14.80 -18.57
CA ILE A 322 0.52 15.25 -17.34
C ILE A 322 -1.00 15.10 -17.53
N HIS A 323 -1.65 14.41 -16.60
CA HIS A 323 -3.09 14.15 -16.60
C HIS A 323 -3.61 13.99 -15.17
N THR A 324 -4.91 13.86 -15.05
CA THR A 324 -5.61 13.46 -13.82
C THR A 324 -6.45 12.23 -14.15
N ASP A 325 -6.52 11.27 -13.24
CA ASP A 325 -7.40 10.12 -13.38
C ASP A 325 -8.72 10.35 -12.65
N LYS A 326 -9.81 9.85 -13.25
CA LYS A 326 -11.11 9.80 -12.58
C LYS A 326 -11.21 8.51 -11.78
N THR A 327 -10.93 8.58 -10.48
CA THR A 327 -11.01 7.44 -9.56
C THR A 327 -12.14 7.60 -8.55
N TYR A 328 -12.72 6.49 -8.09
CA TYR A 328 -13.66 6.48 -6.97
C TYR A 328 -12.96 6.35 -5.61
N ALA A 329 -11.69 5.96 -5.61
CA ALA A 329 -10.85 5.92 -4.41
C ALA A 329 -9.89 7.12 -4.35
N PRO A 330 -9.51 7.57 -3.13
CA PRO A 330 -8.64 8.72 -2.95
C PRO A 330 -7.20 8.45 -3.43
N PHE A 331 -6.73 7.20 -3.36
CA PHE A 331 -5.35 6.84 -3.72
C PHE A 331 -5.29 5.81 -4.85
N THR A 332 -4.26 5.93 -5.68
CA THR A 332 -3.76 4.89 -6.60
C THR A 332 -2.44 4.36 -6.07
N LEU A 333 -2.19 3.08 -6.31
CA LEU A 333 -1.02 2.36 -5.81
C LEU A 333 -0.18 1.92 -7.00
N THR A 334 1.10 2.28 -7.04
CA THR A 334 2.01 1.81 -8.09
C THR A 334 3.32 1.31 -7.50
N TRP A 335 3.77 0.13 -7.94
CA TRP A 335 4.98 -0.52 -7.46
C TRP A 335 5.92 -0.74 -8.65
N ASN A 336 7.09 -0.11 -8.60
CA ASN A 336 8.16 -0.35 -9.55
C ASN A 336 8.84 -1.68 -9.22
N ILE A 337 8.54 -2.72 -9.98
CA ILE A 337 9.03 -4.08 -9.74
C ILE A 337 10.35 -4.39 -10.44
N GLY A 338 10.82 -3.50 -11.31
CA GLY A 338 12.07 -3.73 -12.02
C GLY A 338 12.54 -2.52 -12.79
N ARG A 339 13.84 -2.26 -12.73
CA ARG A 339 14.52 -1.27 -13.53
C ARG A 339 15.88 -1.79 -13.96
N SER A 340 16.22 -1.60 -15.24
CA SER A 340 17.57 -1.81 -15.77
C SER A 340 17.95 -0.67 -16.70
N THR A 341 19.21 -0.26 -16.63
CA THR A 341 19.77 0.80 -17.49
C THR A 341 20.57 0.17 -18.62
N HIS A 342 20.34 0.60 -19.85
CA HIS A 342 21.19 0.22 -20.97
C HIS A 342 22.51 1.02 -20.93
N PRO A 343 23.64 0.44 -21.34
CA PRO A 343 24.95 1.12 -21.32
C PRO A 343 24.98 2.45 -22.09
N ALA A 344 24.11 2.62 -23.09
CA ALA A 344 23.98 3.83 -23.90
C ALA A 344 23.01 4.87 -23.33
N SER A 345 22.43 4.63 -22.15
CA SER A 345 21.48 5.54 -21.49
C SER A 345 22.17 6.80 -20.99
N THR A 346 21.46 7.93 -21.01
CA THR A 346 21.83 9.09 -20.20
C THR A 346 21.85 8.72 -18.72
N ALA A 347 22.61 9.46 -17.91
CA ALA A 347 22.91 9.13 -16.51
C ALA A 347 21.68 8.89 -15.60
N THR A 348 20.48 9.36 -15.97
CA THR A 348 19.26 9.20 -15.16
C THR A 348 18.17 8.35 -15.82
N GLY A 349 18.21 8.15 -17.14
CA GLY A 349 17.39 7.17 -17.86
C GLY A 349 15.88 7.44 -17.94
N GLY A 350 15.36 8.46 -17.27
CA GLY A 350 13.94 8.81 -17.30
C GLY A 350 13.02 7.77 -16.65
N GLY A 351 11.74 7.76 -17.04
CA GLY A 351 10.71 6.88 -16.44
C GLY A 351 10.35 7.24 -14.98
N HIS A 352 10.67 8.47 -14.57
CA HIS A 352 10.33 9.02 -13.26
C HIS A 352 8.85 9.39 -13.16
N PHE A 353 8.27 9.17 -11.99
CA PHE A 353 6.92 9.64 -11.65
C PHE A 353 6.99 11.12 -11.23
N VAL A 354 5.99 11.90 -11.62
CA VAL A 354 5.88 13.32 -11.29
C VAL A 354 4.47 13.61 -10.82
N ASP A 355 4.33 14.21 -9.63
CA ASP A 355 3.11 14.87 -9.16
C ASP A 355 3.33 16.39 -9.23
N CYS A 356 2.64 17.03 -10.18
CA CYS A 356 2.77 18.45 -10.46
C CYS A 356 2.03 19.34 -9.45
N ASP A 357 1.02 18.81 -8.76
CA ASP A 357 0.27 19.58 -7.76
C ASP A 357 1.05 19.65 -6.45
N LEU A 358 1.77 18.56 -6.11
CA LEU A 358 2.69 18.53 -4.98
C LEU A 358 4.08 19.08 -5.32
N GLY A 359 4.41 19.28 -6.61
CA GLY A 359 5.75 19.68 -7.02
C GLY A 359 6.80 18.62 -6.71
N VAL A 360 6.45 17.33 -6.81
CA VAL A 360 7.31 16.19 -6.45
C VAL A 360 7.67 15.37 -7.68
N LYS A 361 8.95 15.04 -7.85
CA LYS A 361 9.47 14.09 -8.83
C LYS A 361 10.11 12.92 -8.11
N VAL A 362 9.58 11.73 -8.30
CA VAL A 362 10.13 10.50 -7.72
C VAL A 362 11.08 9.87 -8.72
N LEU A 363 12.38 9.85 -8.40
CA LEU A 363 13.33 9.13 -9.22
C LEU A 363 13.02 7.63 -9.15
N ALA A 364 12.98 7.05 -10.34
CA ALA A 364 12.62 5.67 -10.57
C ALA A 364 13.69 4.74 -10.01
N ALA A 365 13.31 3.90 -9.05
CA ALA A 365 14.15 2.83 -8.52
C ALA A 365 13.34 1.55 -8.43
N THR A 366 14.01 0.42 -8.59
CA THR A 366 13.43 -0.91 -8.35
C THR A 366 12.93 -1.00 -6.91
N ASP A 367 11.88 -1.79 -6.70
CA ASP A 367 11.22 -2.02 -5.41
C ASP A 367 10.72 -0.75 -4.73
N THR A 368 10.10 0.14 -5.50
CA THR A 368 9.52 1.39 -4.99
C THR A 368 8.01 1.35 -5.09
N LEU A 369 7.33 1.38 -3.95
CA LEU A 369 5.89 1.60 -3.87
C LEU A 369 5.61 3.10 -3.77
N ILE A 370 4.69 3.60 -4.60
CA ILE A 370 4.20 4.96 -4.59
C ILE A 370 2.69 4.90 -4.38
N VAL A 371 2.22 5.58 -3.34
CA VAL A 371 0.80 5.79 -3.04
C VAL A 371 0.53 7.26 -3.29
N PHE A 372 -0.39 7.60 -4.18
CA PHE A 372 -0.61 8.98 -4.57
C PHE A 372 -2.07 9.24 -4.91
N ARG A 373 -2.49 10.51 -4.80
CA ARG A 373 -3.84 10.92 -5.18
C ARG A 373 -3.94 11.08 -6.70
N ALA A 374 -4.71 10.20 -7.34
CA ALA A 374 -4.75 10.14 -8.80
C ALA A 374 -5.53 11.30 -9.44
N ASN A 375 -6.29 12.05 -8.65
CA ASN A 375 -6.94 13.28 -9.09
C ASN A 375 -5.98 14.48 -9.13
N HIS A 376 -4.76 14.37 -8.58
CA HIS A 376 -3.69 15.35 -8.80
C HIS A 376 -3.18 15.28 -10.23
N ARG A 377 -2.67 16.39 -10.74
CA ARG A 377 -1.95 16.42 -12.03
C ARG A 377 -0.65 15.64 -11.89
N HIS A 378 -0.56 14.50 -12.56
CA HIS A 378 0.60 13.63 -12.50
C HIS A 378 0.96 13.05 -13.87
N GLY A 379 2.16 12.49 -13.98
CA GLY A 379 2.62 11.86 -15.21
C GLY A 379 3.88 11.04 -15.01
N THR A 380 4.32 10.41 -16.10
CA THR A 380 5.55 9.62 -16.11
C THR A 380 6.43 10.09 -17.25
N THR A 381 7.64 10.52 -16.91
CA THR A 381 8.61 11.00 -17.90
C THR A 381 8.98 9.90 -18.92
N LEU A 382 9.42 10.30 -20.11
CA LEU A 382 9.89 9.37 -21.14
C LEU A 382 11.03 8.48 -20.60
N SER A 383 11.02 7.21 -20.97
CA SER A 383 12.09 6.26 -20.65
C SER A 383 13.16 6.32 -21.74
N TRP A 384 14.37 6.76 -21.40
CA TRP A 384 15.46 6.98 -22.35
C TRP A 384 16.60 6.01 -22.07
N GLY A 385 16.58 4.84 -22.71
CA GLY A 385 17.62 3.83 -22.50
C GLY A 385 17.46 3.07 -21.18
N VAL A 386 16.26 3.02 -20.63
CA VAL A 386 15.94 2.17 -19.48
C VAL A 386 14.79 1.23 -19.79
N ASP A 387 14.87 0.06 -19.21
CA ASP A 387 13.75 -0.86 -19.07
C ASP A 387 13.20 -0.72 -17.65
N GLN A 388 11.89 -0.48 -17.54
CA GLN A 388 11.22 -0.21 -16.30
C GLN A 388 9.84 -0.85 -16.28
N TYR A 389 9.51 -1.47 -15.15
CA TYR A 389 8.34 -2.31 -15.00
C TYR A 389 7.53 -1.89 -13.78
N TYR A 390 6.24 -1.67 -13.97
CA TYR A 390 5.33 -1.29 -12.89
C TYR A 390 4.15 -2.24 -12.78
N LEU A 391 3.73 -2.51 -11.55
CA LEU A 391 2.40 -2.98 -11.20
C LEU A 391 1.61 -1.80 -10.63
N THR A 392 0.37 -1.62 -11.04
CA THR A 392 -0.48 -0.52 -10.57
C THR A 392 -1.86 -1.05 -10.23
N ILE A 393 -2.39 -0.72 -9.05
CA ILE A 393 -3.78 -0.96 -8.65
C ILE A 393 -4.50 0.38 -8.66
N THR A 394 -5.65 0.44 -9.33
CA THR A 394 -6.43 1.66 -9.50
C THR A 394 -7.93 1.38 -9.37
N PHE A 395 -8.72 2.45 -9.37
CA PHE A 395 -10.09 2.48 -8.91
C PHE A 395 -10.93 3.33 -9.87
N SER A 396 -10.98 2.98 -11.16
CA SER A 396 -11.55 3.89 -12.16
C SER A 396 -13.08 4.05 -12.02
N THR A 397 -13.57 5.29 -12.11
CA THR A 397 -15.02 5.59 -12.04
C THR A 397 -15.80 4.96 -13.18
N ARG A 398 -15.17 4.76 -14.35
CA ARG A 398 -15.77 4.06 -15.49
C ARG A 398 -16.13 2.60 -15.14
N LEU A 399 -15.30 1.94 -14.33
CA LEU A 399 -15.52 0.55 -13.96
C LEU A 399 -16.65 0.46 -12.95
N LYS A 400 -16.66 1.36 -11.95
CA LYS A 400 -17.76 1.50 -11.00
C LYS A 400 -19.09 1.78 -11.68
N ALA A 401 -19.14 2.75 -12.60
CA ALA A 401 -20.37 3.06 -13.33
C ALA A 401 -20.89 1.87 -14.17
N ALA A 402 -19.99 1.12 -14.82
CA ALA A 402 -20.37 -0.09 -15.55
C ALA A 402 -20.88 -1.20 -14.62
N TYR A 403 -20.27 -1.34 -13.44
CA TYR A 403 -20.71 -2.28 -12.42
C TYR A 403 -22.10 -1.94 -11.88
N ASP A 404 -22.33 -0.68 -11.51
CA ASP A 404 -23.62 -0.19 -10.98
C ASP A 404 -24.76 -0.39 -11.98
N HIS A 405 -24.48 -0.12 -13.26
CA HIS A 405 -25.47 -0.37 -14.31
C HIS A 405 -25.75 -1.87 -14.45
N ALA A 406 -24.71 -2.70 -14.45
CA ALA A 406 -24.89 -4.15 -14.54
C ALA A 406 -25.72 -4.70 -13.36
N GLN A 407 -25.55 -4.14 -12.16
CA GLN A 407 -26.35 -4.48 -10.98
C GLN A 407 -27.83 -4.07 -11.15
N THR A 408 -28.05 -2.85 -11.64
CA THR A 408 -29.39 -2.31 -11.88
C THR A 408 -30.13 -3.11 -12.95
N ALA A 409 -29.48 -3.37 -14.09
CA ALA A 409 -30.07 -4.10 -15.22
C ALA A 409 -30.50 -5.54 -14.86
N ARG A 410 -29.88 -6.13 -13.82
CA ARG A 410 -30.20 -7.47 -13.35
C ARG A 410 -31.23 -7.51 -12.21
N ASN A 411 -31.85 -6.38 -11.85
CA ASN A 411 -32.70 -6.27 -10.66
C ASN A 411 -31.99 -6.82 -9.40
N GLY A 412 -30.67 -6.62 -9.29
CA GLY A 412 -29.86 -7.17 -8.20
C GLY A 412 -29.58 -8.68 -8.27
N ALA A 413 -29.86 -9.36 -9.38
CA ALA A 413 -29.43 -10.74 -9.56
C ALA A 413 -27.90 -10.80 -9.68
N ASP A 414 -27.30 -11.72 -8.93
CA ASP A 414 -25.87 -11.81 -8.69
C ASP A 414 -25.03 -11.80 -9.99
N LEU A 415 -24.14 -10.81 -10.11
CA LEU A 415 -23.20 -10.67 -11.22
C LEU A 415 -22.02 -11.66 -11.12
N THR A 416 -21.80 -12.30 -9.97
CA THR A 416 -20.65 -13.17 -9.73
C THR A 416 -20.69 -14.45 -10.57
N HIS A 417 -21.87 -14.86 -11.07
CA HIS A 417 -22.06 -16.20 -11.66
C HIS A 417 -22.16 -16.26 -13.19
N ARG A 418 -22.27 -15.12 -13.89
CA ARG A 418 -22.27 -15.12 -15.36
C ARG A 418 -21.57 -13.86 -15.87
N THR A 419 -20.40 -14.06 -16.48
CA THR A 419 -19.94 -13.18 -17.56
C THR A 419 -21.15 -12.84 -18.41
N TRP A 420 -21.31 -11.57 -18.78
CA TRP A 420 -22.12 -11.23 -19.96
C TRP A 420 -21.60 -12.13 -21.09
N HIS A 421 -22.26 -13.26 -21.33
CA HIS A 421 -21.75 -14.31 -22.18
C HIS A 421 -21.85 -13.81 -23.62
N ALA A 422 -20.72 -13.90 -24.31
CA ALA A 422 -20.66 -13.84 -25.76
C ALA A 422 -21.47 -14.97 -26.42
N ASP A 423 -21.97 -15.96 -25.66
CA ASP A 423 -22.85 -17.02 -26.14
C ASP A 423 -24.23 -16.48 -26.60
N ALA A 424 -24.58 -15.24 -26.24
CA ALA A 424 -25.71 -14.52 -26.86
C ALA A 424 -25.37 -13.91 -28.25
N PHE A 425 -24.10 -13.98 -28.68
CA PHE A 425 -23.55 -13.37 -29.90
C PHE A 425 -22.96 -14.38 -30.89
N ASP A 426 -22.97 -15.69 -30.60
CA ASP A 426 -22.66 -16.74 -31.59
C ASP A 426 -23.85 -17.06 -32.53
N GLY A 427 -24.96 -16.34 -32.39
CA GLY A 427 -26.05 -16.35 -33.36
C GLY A 427 -25.82 -15.30 -34.45
N ASN A 428 -25.61 -15.75 -35.69
CA ASN A 428 -25.74 -14.99 -36.94
C ASN A 428 -26.46 -13.64 -36.75
N VAL A 429 -25.68 -12.56 -36.64
CA VAL A 429 -26.20 -11.25 -36.98
C VAL A 429 -26.11 -11.18 -38.50
N ASP A 430 -27.18 -11.64 -39.16
CA ASP A 430 -27.43 -11.27 -40.54
C ASP A 430 -27.37 -9.75 -40.61
N THR A 431 -26.38 -9.26 -41.34
CA THR A 431 -26.27 -7.85 -41.70
C THR A 431 -27.52 -7.42 -42.46
N ALA A 432 -28.33 -6.57 -41.83
CA ALA A 432 -29.33 -5.72 -42.47
C ALA A 432 -29.04 -4.27 -42.11
#